data_AF-A0A3D0R2C4-F1
#
_entry.id   AF-A0A3D0R2C4-F1
#
_cell.length_a   1.000
_cell.length_b   1.000
_cell.length_c   1.000
_cell.angle_alpha   90.00
_cell.angle_beta   90.00
_cell.angle_gamma   90.00
#
_symmetry.space_group_name_H-M   'P 1'
#
loop_
_entity.id
_entity.type
_entity.pdbx_description
1 polymer ?
#
loop_
_entity_poly.entity_id
_entity_poly.type
_entity_poly.pdbx_seq_one_letter_code
_entity_poly.pdbx_strand_id
1 'polypeptide(L)'
;AGLAGPARGLVAAGSPGRTLHLEVEGAGGGHWYIPLDSPAAVASPEESVAHVALDSIEFCRLAAGHVPPEEAAAGQDGDREAIHDALSAAASLSRI
;
A
#
# COMPACT_ATOMS: atom_id res chain seq x y z
N ALA A 1 -14.72 -2.34 -8.08
CA ALA A 1 -14.25 -3.72 -8.32
C ALA A 1 -12.72 -3.70 -8.37
N GLY A 2 -12.07 -4.61 -7.65
CA GLY A 2 -10.65 -4.56 -7.30
C GLY A 2 -9.72 -4.69 -8.50
N LEU A 3 -8.76 -3.77 -8.57
CA LEU A 3 -7.66 -3.78 -9.55
C LEU A 3 -6.41 -4.48 -9.00
N ALA A 4 -6.39 -4.84 -7.72
CA ALA A 4 -5.30 -5.64 -7.17
C ALA A 4 -5.35 -7.04 -7.78
N GLY A 5 -4.21 -7.49 -8.29
CA GLY A 5 -4.07 -8.84 -8.81
C GLY A 5 -4.40 -9.90 -7.75
N PRO A 6 -4.71 -11.15 -8.14
CA PRO A 6 -4.81 -12.22 -7.17
C PRO A 6 -3.51 -12.31 -6.36
N ALA A 7 -3.61 -12.64 -5.07
CA ALA A 7 -2.44 -12.82 -4.21
C ALA A 7 -1.45 -13.78 -4.89
N ARG A 8 -0.19 -13.36 -5.04
CA ARG A 8 0.84 -14.18 -5.72
C ARG A 8 1.15 -15.47 -4.93
N GLY A 9 0.80 -15.52 -3.66
CA GLY A 9 0.67 -16.72 -2.84
C GLY A 9 -0.15 -16.42 -1.58
N LEU A 10 -1.16 -17.24 -1.27
CA LEU A 10 -1.90 -17.11 -0.03
C LEU A 10 -1.11 -17.76 1.11
N VAL A 11 -0.84 -17.01 2.18
CA VAL A 11 -0.22 -17.56 3.40
C VAL A 11 -1.28 -17.91 4.44
N ALA A 12 -0.96 -18.89 5.30
CA ALA A 12 -1.82 -19.26 6.41
C ALA A 12 -1.99 -18.07 7.38
N ALA A 13 -3.18 -17.96 7.98
CA ALA A 13 -3.45 -16.93 8.98
C ALA A 13 -2.42 -16.98 10.13
N GLY A 14 -1.92 -15.82 10.54
CA GLY A 14 -0.89 -15.70 11.57
C GLY A 14 0.53 -16.03 11.11
N SER A 15 0.73 -16.42 9.85
CA SER A 15 2.08 -16.59 9.29
C SER A 15 2.63 -15.25 8.77
N PRO A 16 3.96 -15.03 8.81
CA PRO A 16 4.58 -13.92 8.10
C PRO A 16 4.24 -13.97 6.61
N GLY A 17 4.13 -12.80 5.99
CA GLY A 17 3.88 -12.69 4.55
C GLY A 17 4.44 -11.38 4.01
N ARG A 18 4.50 -11.28 2.67
CA ARG A 18 5.02 -10.10 2.01
C ARG A 18 4.25 -8.87 2.45
N THR A 19 5.01 -7.83 2.78
CA THR A 19 4.49 -6.60 3.36
C THR A 19 4.82 -5.42 2.45
N LEU A 20 3.85 -4.52 2.28
CA LEU A 20 4.10 -3.19 1.76
C LEU A 20 4.24 -2.23 2.94
N HIS A 21 5.34 -1.49 2.97
CA HIS A 21 5.54 -0.38 3.88
C HIS A 21 5.01 0.90 3.25
N LEU A 22 3.90 1.42 3.77
CA LEU A 22 3.37 2.74 3.45
C LEU A 22 3.87 3.74 4.49
N GLU A 23 4.54 4.78 4.04
CA GLU A 23 4.89 5.95 4.84
C GLU A 23 4.05 7.13 4.39
N VAL A 24 3.39 7.79 5.34
CA VAL A 24 2.77 9.10 5.12
C VAL A 24 3.57 10.11 5.90
N GLU A 25 4.19 11.05 5.21
CA GLU A 25 5.05 12.07 5.79
C GLU A 25 4.23 13.30 6.24
N GLY A 26 4.82 14.09 7.13
CA GLY A 26 4.24 15.34 7.62
C GLY A 26 3.40 15.21 8.89
N ALA A 27 2.68 16.27 9.22
CA ALA A 27 1.92 16.34 10.47
C ALA A 27 0.77 15.33 10.47
N GLY A 28 0.75 14.43 11.46
CA GLY A 28 -0.24 13.34 11.54
C GLY A 28 0.10 12.15 10.64
N GLY A 29 1.28 12.13 10.03
CA GLY A 29 1.83 11.01 9.27
C GLY A 29 2.24 9.82 10.15
N GLY A 30 2.84 8.82 9.53
CA GLY A 30 3.30 7.61 10.20
C GLY A 30 3.74 6.50 9.24
N HIS A 31 3.91 5.31 9.79
CA HIS A 31 4.26 4.11 9.04
C HIS A 31 3.18 3.05 9.23
N TRP A 32 2.79 2.43 8.12
CA TRP A 32 1.83 1.33 8.08
C TRP A 32 2.43 0.16 7.31
N TYR A 33 2.21 -1.04 7.83
CA TYR A 33 2.66 -2.29 7.23
C TYR A 33 1.43 -3.06 6.76
N ILE A 34 1.28 -3.20 5.45
CA ILE A 34 0.10 -3.76 4.81
C ILE A 34 0.43 -5.16 4.28
N PRO A 35 -0.26 -6.22 4.76
CA PRO A 35 -0.01 -7.56 4.26
C PRO A 35 -0.56 -7.72 2.84
N LEU A 36 0.23 -8.28 1.93
CA LEU A 36 -0.11 -8.44 0.51
C LEU A 36 -0.64 -9.83 0.16
N ASP A 37 -0.25 -10.84 0.92
CA ASP A 37 -0.50 -12.24 0.61
C ASP A 37 -1.80 -12.78 1.23
N SER A 38 -2.27 -12.17 2.32
CA SER A 38 -3.52 -12.52 3.00
C SER A 38 -3.89 -11.43 4.01
N PRO A 39 -5.17 -11.05 4.17
CA PRO A 39 -5.59 -10.12 5.22
C PRO A 39 -5.27 -10.60 6.64
N ALA A 40 -5.09 -11.90 6.83
CA ALA A 40 -4.75 -12.50 8.12
C ALA A 40 -3.25 -12.80 8.28
N ALA A 41 -2.40 -12.42 7.30
CA ALA A 41 -0.96 -12.54 7.43
C ALA A 41 -0.42 -11.53 8.45
N VAL A 42 0.70 -11.87 9.07
CA VAL A 42 1.43 -10.95 9.95
C VAL A 42 2.29 -10.06 9.07
N ALA A 43 1.96 -8.78 9.00
CA ALA A 43 2.77 -7.77 8.33
C ALA A 43 3.93 -7.34 9.24
N SER A 44 5.13 -7.18 8.68
CA SER A 44 6.29 -6.74 9.45
C SER A 44 7.31 -5.96 8.60
N PRO A 45 8.15 -5.12 9.23
CA PRO A 45 9.22 -4.42 8.53
C PRO A 45 10.20 -5.38 7.82
N GLU A 46 10.51 -6.51 8.44
CA GLU A 46 11.49 -7.48 7.94
C GLU A 46 11.03 -8.17 6.64
N GLU A 47 9.71 -8.34 6.47
CA GLU A 47 9.10 -8.92 5.28
C GLU A 47 8.65 -7.86 4.26
N SER A 48 9.14 -6.62 4.40
CA SER A 48 8.79 -5.53 3.47
C SER A 48 9.46 -5.76 2.12
N VAL A 49 8.64 -5.92 1.09
CA VAL A 49 9.09 -6.11 -0.31
C VAL A 49 9.00 -4.84 -1.14
N ALA A 50 8.32 -3.82 -0.61
CA ALA A 50 8.14 -2.53 -1.24
C ALA A 50 7.89 -1.45 -0.20
N HIS A 51 8.37 -0.25 -0.49
CA HIS A 51 8.17 0.95 0.30
C HIS A 51 7.61 2.06 -0.60
N VAL A 52 6.60 2.78 -0.11
CA VAL A 52 6.07 3.98 -0.77
C VAL A 52 5.85 5.09 0.26
N ALA A 53 6.34 6.28 -0.07
CA ALA A 53 6.21 7.49 0.74
C ALA A 53 5.34 8.54 0.02
N LEU A 54 4.42 9.15 0.76
CA LEU A 54 3.47 10.16 0.31
C LEU A 54 3.41 11.28 1.34
N ASP A 55 3.25 12.54 0.94
CA ASP A 55 2.86 13.56 1.92
C ASP A 55 1.38 13.36 2.34
N SER A 56 0.98 13.89 3.50
CA SER A 56 -0.38 13.70 4.01
C SER A 56 -1.48 14.29 3.12
N ILE A 57 -1.21 15.38 2.40
CA ILE A 57 -2.14 15.96 1.42
C ILE A 57 -2.21 15.11 0.16
N GLU A 58 -1.07 14.65 -0.35
CA GLU A 58 -1.01 13.70 -1.47
C GLU A 58 -1.79 12.42 -1.18
N PHE A 59 -1.57 11.82 -0.01
CA PHE A 59 -2.32 10.65 0.42
C PHE A 59 -3.83 10.91 0.46
N CYS A 60 -4.26 12.04 1.04
CA CYS A 60 -5.68 12.41 1.07
C CYS A 60 -6.25 12.59 -0.34
N ARG A 61 -5.52 13.27 -1.24
CA ARG A 61 -5.94 13.48 -2.62
C ARG A 61 -6.03 12.17 -3.39
N LEU A 62 -5.06 11.27 -3.21
CA LEU A 62 -5.09 9.93 -3.79
C LEU A 62 -6.32 9.17 -3.30
N ALA A 63 -6.53 9.08 -1.98
CA ALA A 63 -7.66 8.36 -1.38
C ALA A 63 -9.02 8.92 -1.82
N ALA A 64 -9.11 10.23 -2.06
CA ALA A 64 -10.28 10.92 -2.60
C ALA A 64 -10.44 10.76 -4.12
N GLY A 65 -9.53 10.08 -4.82
CA GLY A 65 -9.56 9.88 -6.27
C GLY A 65 -9.25 11.14 -7.08
N HIS A 66 -8.56 12.12 -6.48
CA HIS A 66 -8.20 13.39 -7.11
C HIS A 66 -6.85 13.39 -7.84
N VAL A 67 -6.02 12.39 -7.60
CA VAL A 67 -4.71 12.20 -8.25
C VAL A 67 -4.58 10.72 -8.61
N PRO A 68 -4.07 10.39 -9.81
CA PRO A 68 -3.86 9.00 -10.18
C PRO A 68 -2.66 8.39 -9.44
N PRO A 69 -2.63 7.07 -9.20
CA PRO A 69 -1.55 6.37 -8.49
C PRO A 69 -0.13 6.71 -8.99
N GLU A 70 0.06 6.82 -10.30
CA GLU A 70 1.35 7.11 -10.93
C GLU A 70 1.89 8.51 -10.65
N GLU A 71 1.04 9.45 -10.22
CA GLU A 71 1.39 10.84 -9.93
C GLU A 71 1.46 11.14 -8.42
N ALA A 72 1.02 10.21 -7.56
CA ALA A 72 0.88 10.49 -6.13
C ALA A 72 2.15 10.27 -5.32
N ALA A 73 3.05 9.35 -5.69
CA ALA A 73 4.16 8.91 -4.86
C ALA A 73 5.41 9.81 -4.93
N ALA A 74 5.75 10.47 -3.82
CA ALA A 74 6.97 11.25 -3.65
C ALA A 74 8.25 10.37 -3.62
N GLY A 75 8.13 9.13 -3.12
CA GLY A 75 9.21 8.14 -3.11
C GLY A 75 8.67 6.71 -3.21
N GLN A 76 9.34 5.84 -3.97
CA GLN A 76 8.98 4.43 -4.13
C GLN A 76 10.23 3.56 -4.31
N ASP A 77 10.26 2.39 -3.68
CA ASP A 77 11.33 1.41 -3.79
C ASP A 77 10.78 -0.03 -3.69
N GLY A 78 11.44 -0.98 -4.38
CA GLY A 78 11.09 -2.40 -4.35
C GLY A 78 10.06 -2.84 -5.40
N ASP A 79 9.15 -3.74 -5.01
CA ASP A 79 8.17 -4.40 -5.91
C ASP A 79 7.14 -3.41 -6.49
N ARG A 80 7.38 -3.00 -7.74
CA ARG A 80 6.56 -1.98 -8.43
C ARG A 80 5.09 -2.34 -8.60
N GLU A 81 4.77 -3.62 -8.78
CA GLU A 81 3.37 -4.05 -8.92
C GLU A 81 2.68 -4.02 -7.54
N ALA A 82 3.36 -4.39 -6.46
CA ALA A 82 2.82 -4.22 -5.11
C ALA A 82 2.50 -2.74 -4.79
N ILE A 83 3.39 -1.83 -5.19
CA ILE A 83 3.21 -0.38 -5.02
C ILE A 83 2.00 0.10 -5.83
N HIS A 84 1.95 -0.24 -7.12
CA HIS A 84 0.85 0.14 -7.99
C HIS A 84 -0.51 -0.36 -7.47
N ASP A 85 -0.57 -1.62 -7.02
CA ASP A 85 -1.79 -2.22 -6.50
C ASP A 85 -2.24 -1.56 -5.20
N ALA A 86 -1.31 -1.23 -4.30
CA ALA A 86 -1.61 -0.51 -3.06
C ALA A 86 -2.14 0.90 -3.31
N LEU A 87 -1.50 1.67 -4.19
CA LEU A 87 -1.95 3.02 -4.54
C LEU A 87 -3.31 3.00 -5.28
N SER A 88 -3.51 2.01 -6.15
CA SER A 88 -4.79 1.78 -6.83
C SER A 88 -5.90 1.40 -5.85
N ALA A 89 -5.59 0.58 -4.84
CA ALA A 89 -6.52 0.23 -3.76
C ALA A 89 -6.87 1.46 -2.92
N ALA A 90 -5.89 2.30 -2.56
CA ALA A 90 -6.12 3.55 -1.84
C ALA A 90 -7.04 4.50 -2.65
N ALA A 91 -6.79 4.70 -3.94
CA ALA A 91 -7.63 5.54 -4.80
C ALA A 91 -9.08 5.05 -4.93
N SER A 92 -9.28 3.75 -4.73
CA SER A 92 -10.60 3.11 -4.79
C SER A 92 -11.49 3.40 -3.58
N LEU A 93 -10.93 3.91 -2.48
CA LEU A 93 -11.68 4.27 -1.27
C LEU A 93 -12.69 5.39 -1.50
N SER A 94 -12.44 6.27 -2.48
CA SER A 94 -13.35 7.33 -2.93
C SER A 94 -14.74 6.85 -3.36
N ARG A 95 -14.90 5.54 -3.61
CA ARG A 95 -16.14 4.94 -4.13
C ARG A 95 -16.91 4.12 -3.10
N ILE A 96 -16.48 4.14 -1.84
CA ILE A 96 -17.17 3.50 -0.70
C ILE A 96 -18.19 4.49 -0.13
#